data_AF-A0A3D5FDY8-F1
#
_entry.id   AF-A0A3D5FDY8-F1
#
_cell.length_a   1.000
_cell.length_b   1.000
_cell.length_c   1.000
_cell.angle_alpha   90.00
_cell.angle_beta   90.00
_cell.angle_gamma   90.00
#
_symmetry.space_group_name_H-M   'P 1'
#
loop_
_entity.id
_entity.type
_entity.pdbx_description
1 polymer ?
#
loop_
_entity_poly.entity_id
_entity_poly.type
_entity_poly.pdbx_seq_one_letter_code
_entity_poly.pdbx_strand_id
1 'polypeptide(L)'
;WRDISGAARRQLLHNIADAIEARAEEISLVESMDTGQAIRYMGKAAIRGAENFRFFADRAPSARDGHHLPAVGQLNYTQRQPLGPVGVITPWNTPFMLSTWKIAPALA
;
A
#
# COMPACT_ATOMS: atom_id res chain seq x y z
N TRP A 1 -12.97 -5.24 5.65
CA TRP A 1 -12.16 -4.66 4.56
C TRP A 1 -12.81 -4.82 3.20
N ARG A 2 -13.22 -6.03 2.78
CA ARG A 2 -13.93 -6.28 1.51
C ARG A 2 -15.12 -5.34 1.27
N ASP A 3 -15.91 -5.03 2.28
CA ASP A 3 -17.16 -4.28 2.09
C ASP A 3 -16.96 -2.76 2.23
N ILE A 4 -15.72 -2.30 2.46
CA ILE A 4 -15.38 -0.88 2.50
C ILE A 4 -15.24 -0.35 1.06
N SER A 5 -15.86 0.80 0.77
CA SER A 5 -15.78 1.40 -0.56
C SER A 5 -14.34 1.78 -0.93
N GLY A 6 -14.03 1.80 -2.23
CA GLY A 6 -12.71 2.22 -2.71
C GLY A 6 -12.33 3.64 -2.26
N ALA A 7 -13.30 4.55 -2.19
CA ALA A 7 -13.10 5.91 -1.66
C ALA A 7 -12.75 5.93 -0.16
N ALA A 8 -13.42 5.11 0.66
CA ALA A 8 -13.11 5.00 2.07
C ALA A 8 -11.74 4.33 2.29
N ARG A 9 -11.39 3.29 1.52
CA ARG A 9 -10.05 2.68 1.55
C ARG A 9 -8.97 3.69 1.16
N ARG A 10 -9.20 4.50 0.13
CA ARG A 10 -8.30 5.61 -0.26
C ARG A 10 -8.04 6.56 0.92
N GLN A 11 -9.08 7.01 1.61
CA GLN A 11 -8.91 7.91 2.75
C GLN A 11 -8.10 7.26 3.89
N LEU A 12 -8.41 6.01 4.24
CA LEU A 12 -7.70 5.28 5.29
C LEU A 12 -6.21 5.11 4.95
N LEU A 13 -5.88 4.80 3.69
CA LEU A 13 -4.50 4.62 3.25
C LEU A 13 -3.72 5.94 3.19
N HIS A 14 -4.37 7.06 2.83
CA HIS A 14 -3.76 8.39 2.95
C HIS A 14 -3.51 8.76 4.41
N ASN A 15 -4.44 8.48 5.32
CA ASN A 15 -4.23 8.72 6.75
C ASN A 15 -3.03 7.91 7.29
N ILE A 16 -2.79 6.70 6.78
CA ILE A 16 -1.59 5.92 7.13
C ILE A 16 -0.34 6.63 6.62
N ALA A 17 -0.34 7.10 5.38
CA ALA A 17 0.80 7.85 4.82
C ALA A 17 1.14 9.08 5.66
N ASP A 18 0.13 9.88 6.04
CA ASP A 18 0.31 11.08 6.87
C ASP A 18 0.87 10.72 8.25
N ALA A 19 0.39 9.61 8.83
CA ALA A 19 0.90 9.13 10.11
C ALA A 19 2.33 8.56 10.02
N ILE A 20 2.77 8.07 8.85
CA ILE A 20 4.16 7.67 8.61
C ILE A 20 5.03 8.91 8.53
N GLU A 21 4.62 9.93 7.78
CA GLU A 21 5.37 11.18 7.64
C GLU A 21 5.53 11.90 8.98
N ALA A 22 4.46 11.97 9.78
CA ALA A 22 4.49 12.58 11.11
C ALA A 22 5.48 11.90 12.07
N ARG A 23 5.87 10.65 11.81
CA ARG A 23 6.79 9.85 12.63
C ARG A 23 8.03 9.40 11.85
N ALA A 24 8.34 10.05 10.73
CA ALA A 24 9.39 9.60 9.83
C ALA A 24 10.76 9.53 10.51
N GLU A 25 11.06 10.48 11.41
CA GLU A 25 12.31 10.51 12.19
C GLU A 25 12.41 9.30 13.13
N GLU A 26 11.36 9.04 13.91
CA GLU A 26 11.28 7.90 14.83
C GLU A 26 11.42 6.57 14.09
N ILE A 27 10.67 6.39 13.01
CA ILE A 27 10.73 5.19 12.17
C ILE A 27 12.15 4.99 11.63
N SER A 28 12.79 6.07 11.18
CA SER A 28 14.14 6.00 10.63
C SER A 28 15.18 5.64 11.69
N LEU A 29 15.01 6.14 12.91
CA LEU A 29 15.87 5.79 14.04
C LEU A 29 15.73 4.30 14.40
N VAL A 30 14.50 3.81 14.52
CA VAL A 30 14.23 2.40 14.81
C VAL A 30 14.81 1.49 13.73
N GLU A 31 14.53 1.75 12.45
CA GLU A 31 15.10 0.99 11.33
C GLU A 31 16.62 1.02 11.34
N SER A 32 17.23 2.17 11.63
CA SER A 32 18.69 2.32 11.68
C SER A 32 19.30 1.48 12.80
N MET A 33 18.68 1.47 13.99
CA MET A 33 19.15 0.69 15.14
C MET A 33 19.00 -0.81 14.92
N ASP A 34 17.89 -1.24 14.33
CA ASP A 34 17.58 -2.67 14.14
C ASP A 34 18.40 -3.29 12.99
N THR A 35 18.55 -2.56 11.88
CA THR A 35 19.22 -3.08 10.67
C THR A 35 20.72 -2.75 10.61
N GLY A 36 21.20 -1.84 11.45
CA GLY A 36 22.57 -1.31 11.40
C GLY A 36 22.84 -0.40 10.19
N GLN A 37 21.81 0.00 9.43
CA GLN A 37 21.97 0.91 8.29
C GLN A 37 22.12 2.36 8.76
N ALA A 38 22.93 3.14 8.06
CA ALA A 38 23.14 4.54 8.43
C ALA A 38 21.84 5.37 8.31
N ILE A 39 21.57 6.20 9.31
CA ILE A 39 20.35 7.02 9.43
C ILE A 39 20.01 7.84 8.18
N ARG A 40 21.03 8.32 7.45
CA ARG A 40 20.85 9.07 6.18
C ARG A 40 20.10 8.28 5.10
N TYR A 41 20.18 6.95 5.12
CA TYR A 41 19.45 6.07 4.22
C TYR A 41 18.03 5.80 4.73
N MET A 42 17.88 5.60 6.05
CA MET A 42 16.58 5.28 6.66
C MET A 42 15.62 6.46 6.64
N GLY A 43 16.12 7.69 6.80
CA GLY A 43 15.35 8.93 6.61
C GLY A 43 14.58 8.97 5.29
N LYS A 44 15.23 8.53 4.20
CA LYS A 44 14.59 8.46 2.87
C LYS A 44 13.64 7.27 2.77
N ALA A 45 13.93 6.16 3.46
CA ALA A 45 13.12 4.94 3.41
C ALA A 45 11.74 5.15 4.04
N ALA A 46 11.64 5.86 5.16
CA ALA A 46 10.37 6.17 5.83
C ALA A 46 9.43 6.99 4.93
N ILE A 47 9.95 8.08 4.32
CA ILE A 47 9.19 8.93 3.40
C ILE A 47 8.73 8.15 2.17
N ARG A 48 9.62 7.36 1.55
CA ARG A 48 9.23 6.45 0.46
C ARG A 48 8.18 5.42 0.89
N GLY A 49 8.21 5.00 2.15
CA GLY A 49 7.20 4.16 2.76
C GLY A 49 5.81 4.81 2.72
N ALA A 50 5.72 6.11 3.04
CA ALA A 50 4.48 6.90 2.94
C ALA A 50 4.03 7.09 1.48
N GLU A 51 4.97 7.37 0.57
CA GLU A 51 4.68 7.51 -0.87
C GLU A 51 4.03 6.25 -1.46
N ASN A 52 4.48 5.06 -1.05
CA ASN A 52 3.84 3.80 -1.46
C ASN A 52 2.36 3.75 -1.03
N PHE A 53 2.07 4.13 0.22
CA PHE A 53 0.69 4.18 0.70
C PHE A 53 -0.14 5.17 -0.10
N ARG A 54 0.36 6.39 -0.36
CA ARG A 54 -0.36 7.38 -1.20
C ARG A 54 -0.62 6.85 -2.60
N PHE A 55 0.40 6.28 -3.23
CA PHE A 55 0.30 5.73 -4.58
C PHE A 55 -0.80 4.66 -4.68
N PHE A 56 -0.84 3.71 -3.74
CA PHE A 56 -1.87 2.66 -3.76
C PHE A 56 -3.22 3.16 -3.23
N ALA A 57 -3.26 4.14 -2.33
CA ALA A 57 -4.49 4.80 -1.90
C ALA A 57 -5.27 5.37 -3.08
N ASP A 58 -4.58 6.07 -3.99
CA ASP A 58 -5.21 6.66 -5.17
C ASP A 58 -5.68 5.63 -6.20
N ARG A 59 -5.21 4.38 -6.10
CA ARG A 59 -5.66 3.25 -6.93
C ARG A 59 -6.83 2.49 -6.33
N ALA A 60 -7.12 2.66 -5.04
CA ALA A 60 -8.18 1.93 -4.35
C ALA A 60 -9.60 2.15 -4.93
N PRO A 61 -9.96 3.35 -5.46
CA PRO A 61 -11.27 3.57 -6.08
C PRO A 61 -11.51 2.72 -7.33
N SER A 62 -10.48 2.56 -8.19
CA SER A 62 -10.54 1.81 -9.45
C SER A 62 -10.04 0.37 -9.32
N ALA A 63 -9.69 -0.08 -8.10
CA ALA A 63 -9.10 -1.41 -7.88
C ALA A 63 -10.02 -2.57 -8.31
N ARG A 64 -11.34 -2.35 -8.31
CA ARG A 64 -12.35 -3.33 -8.74
C ARG A 64 -12.75 -3.24 -10.20
N ASP A 65 -12.29 -2.21 -10.90
CA ASP A 65 -12.61 -2.01 -12.31
C ASP A 65 -12.16 -3.24 -13.10
N GLY A 66 -13.00 -3.63 -14.05
CA GLY A 66 -12.66 -4.63 -15.05
C GLY A 66 -12.96 -4.09 -16.44
N HIS A 67 -13.07 -5.01 -17.40
CA HIS A 67 -13.21 -4.67 -18.80
C HIS A 67 -14.62 -5.03 -19.27
N HIS A 68 -15.21 -4.14 -20.07
CA HIS A 68 -16.37 -4.48 -20.88
C HIS A 68 -15.89 -5.21 -22.15
N LEU A 69 -16.50 -6.35 -22.47
CA LEU A 69 -16.08 -7.25 -23.55
C LEU A 69 -17.24 -7.43 -24.55
N PRO A 70 -17.41 -6.54 -25.54
CA PRO A 70 -18.57 -6.57 -26.43
C PRO A 70 -18.69 -7.87 -27.23
N ALA A 71 -19.88 -8.45 -27.22
CA ALA A 71 -20.26 -9.55 -28.12
C ALA A 71 -21.74 -9.41 -28.49
N VAL A 72 -22.08 -9.73 -29.75
CA VAL A 72 -23.45 -9.59 -30.25
C VAL A 72 -24.38 -10.51 -29.45
N GLY A 73 -25.42 -9.95 -28.84
CA GLY A 73 -26.40 -10.69 -28.06
C GLY A 73 -25.93 -11.13 -26.67
N GLN A 74 -24.78 -10.64 -26.18
CA GLN A 74 -24.24 -11.00 -24.86
C GLN A 74 -23.72 -9.78 -24.09
N LEU A 75 -23.88 -9.80 -22.77
CA LEU A 75 -23.24 -8.85 -21.85
C LEU A 75 -22.08 -9.56 -21.17
N ASN A 76 -20.85 -9.24 -21.57
CA ASN A 76 -19.64 -9.77 -20.94
C ASN A 76 -18.86 -8.65 -20.27
N TYR A 77 -18.45 -8.87 -19.02
CA TYR A 77 -17.56 -7.98 -18.28
C TYR A 77 -16.67 -8.76 -17.33
N THR A 78 -15.52 -8.18 -16.98
CA THR A 78 -14.69 -8.68 -15.89
C THR A 78 -14.83 -7.78 -14.67
N GLN A 79 -14.49 -8.32 -13.50
CA GLN A 79 -14.37 -7.56 -12.26
C GLN A 79 -13.23 -8.16 -11.44
N ARG A 80 -12.54 -7.32 -10.67
CA ARG A 80 -11.56 -7.78 -9.68
C ARG A 80 -12.20 -7.89 -8.30
N GLN A 81 -11.97 -9.01 -7.63
CA GLN A 81 -12.43 -9.25 -6.26
C GLN A 81 -11.22 -9.51 -5.34
N PRO A 82 -11.30 -9.11 -4.06
CA PRO A 82 -10.22 -9.38 -3.12
C PRO A 82 -10.07 -10.89 -2.88
N LEU A 83 -8.83 -11.35 -2.80
CA LEU A 83 -8.50 -12.77 -2.60
C LEU A 83 -8.89 -13.29 -1.20
N GLY A 84 -8.98 -12.40 -0.20
CA GLY A 84 -9.13 -12.75 1.20
C GLY A 84 -7.89 -12.36 2.01
N PRO A 85 -7.51 -13.13 3.05
CA PRO A 85 -6.29 -12.89 3.81
C PRO A 85 -5.03 -12.98 2.92
N VAL A 86 -4.08 -12.07 3.14
CA VAL A 86 -2.79 -12.04 2.41
C VAL A 86 -1.65 -12.15 3.40
N GLY A 87 -0.83 -13.19 3.27
CA GLY A 87 0.40 -13.35 4.04
C GLY A 87 1.53 -12.50 3.44
N VAL A 88 2.11 -11.60 4.25
CA VAL A 88 3.20 -10.72 3.83
C VAL A 88 4.49 -11.16 4.52
N ILE A 89 5.44 -11.68 3.74
CA ILE A 89 6.79 -12.03 4.18
C ILE A 89 7.75 -11.04 3.52
N THR A 90 8.54 -10.33 4.34
CA THR A 90 9.40 -9.22 3.92
C THR A 90 10.85 -9.46 4.34
N PRO A 91 11.83 -9.03 3.53
CA PRO A 91 13.24 -9.19 3.87
C PRO A 91 13.71 -8.13 4.87
N TRP A 92 14.83 -8.42 5.54
CA TRP A 92 15.36 -7.67 6.68
C TRP A 92 16.20 -6.44 6.30
N ASN A 93 16.50 -6.22 5.02
CA ASN A 93 17.51 -5.24 4.60
C ASN A 93 17.00 -3.79 4.49
N THR A 94 15.68 -3.57 4.44
CA THR A 94 14.98 -2.28 4.59
C THR A 94 13.52 -2.56 4.99
N PRO A 95 13.31 -3.21 6.16
CA PRO A 95 12.09 -3.96 6.44
C PRO A 95 10.84 -3.08 6.44
N PHE A 96 10.89 -1.87 7.00
CA PHE A 96 9.73 -0.97 7.00
C PHE A 96 9.27 -0.63 5.58
N MET A 97 10.17 -0.07 4.77
CA MET A 97 9.86 0.39 3.41
C MET A 97 9.42 -0.77 2.51
N LEU A 98 10.10 -1.92 2.58
CA LEU A 98 9.75 -3.09 1.77
C LEU A 98 8.42 -3.73 2.22
N SER A 99 8.05 -3.58 3.48
CA SER A 99 6.74 -4.01 3.96
C SER A 99 5.62 -3.13 3.39
N THR A 100 5.81 -1.82 3.28
CA THR A 100 4.77 -0.93 2.74
C THR A 100 4.45 -1.25 1.28
N TRP A 101 5.43 -1.67 0.48
CA TRP A 101 5.25 -2.14 -0.91
C TRP A 101 4.30 -3.33 -1.05
N LYS A 102 4.14 -4.15 -0.01
CA LYS A 102 3.28 -5.34 -0.04
C LYS A 102 1.96 -5.09 0.69
N ILE A 103 2.00 -4.36 1.81
CA ILE A 103 0.83 -4.07 2.63
C ILE A 103 -0.10 -3.08 1.92
N ALA A 104 0.44 -1.99 1.38
CA ALA A 104 -0.36 -0.96 0.73
C ALA A 104 -1.22 -1.50 -0.44
N PRO A 105 -0.69 -2.28 -1.42
CA PRO A 105 -1.52 -2.86 -2.48
C PRO A 105 -2.44 -3.98 -2.00
N ALA A 106 -2.09 -4.73 -0.94
CA ALA A 106 -2.98 -5.75 -0.39
C ALA A 106 -4.22 -5.12 0.27
N LEU A 107 -4.09 -3.89 0.77
CA LEU A 107 -5.18 -3.12 1.33
C LEU A 107 -5.93 -2.29 0.26
N ALA A 108 -5.26 -1.74 -0.74
CA ALA A 108 -5.92 -0.94 -1.80
C ALA A 108 -6.99 -1.72 -2.59
#